data_AF-A0A9P4K8L3-F1
#
_entry.id   AF-A0A9P4K8L3-F1
#
_cell.length_a   1.000
_cell.length_b   1.000
_cell.length_c   1.000
_cell.angle_alpha   90.00
_cell.angle_beta   90.00
_cell.angle_gamma   90.00
#
_symmetry.space_group_name_H-M   'P 1'
#
loop_
_entity.id
_entity.type
_entity.pdbx_description
1 polymer ?
#
loop_
_entity_poly.entity_id
_entity_poly.type
_entity_poly.pdbx_seq_one_letter_code
_entity_poly.pdbx_strand_id
1 'polypeptide(L)'
;KRLAGKILTFKDLYNLKGIRTSGGSRSCREMIDLAAESARSLRTLRIEVAGKRIHSSLTRGVIHTQHTPFNPRRDNYQHPQDSSAGTDAGLAASEWLGFSTESDTKASI
;
A
#
# COMPACT_ATOMS: atom_id res chain seq x y z
N LYS A 1 8.54 8.03 -22.44
CA LYS A 1 8.02 7.06 -21.43
C LYS A 1 7.86 7.82 -20.11
N ARG A 2 6.64 8.00 -19.58
CA ARG A 2 6.39 8.96 -18.47
C ARG A 2 6.78 8.46 -17.06
N LEU A 3 7.07 7.17 -16.84
CA LEU A 3 7.34 6.62 -15.49
C LEU A 3 8.43 5.52 -15.46
N ALA A 4 9.22 5.39 -16.54
CA ALA A 4 10.27 4.37 -16.60
C ALA A 4 11.43 4.73 -15.66
N GLY A 5 11.94 3.75 -14.91
CA GLY A 5 13.05 3.92 -13.95
C GLY A 5 12.65 4.54 -12.61
N LYS A 6 11.35 4.77 -12.38
CA LYS A 6 10.84 5.17 -11.06
C LYS A 6 10.38 3.95 -10.28
N ILE A 7 10.50 4.06 -8.96
CA ILE A 7 10.08 3.01 -8.03
C ILE A 7 8.71 3.37 -7.46
N LEU A 8 7.78 2.42 -7.55
CA LEU A 8 6.39 2.58 -7.10
C LEU A 8 6.06 1.57 -5.99
N THR A 9 5.31 2.04 -4.99
CA THR A 9 4.71 1.20 -3.94
C THR A 9 3.21 1.13 -4.07
N PHE A 10 2.65 0.00 -3.65
CA PHE A 10 1.22 -0.27 -3.80
C PHE A 10 0.54 -0.44 -2.47
N LYS A 11 -0.63 0.20 -2.32
CA LYS A 11 -1.60 -0.18 -1.29
C LYS A 11 -1.95 -1.66 -1.49
N ASP A 12 -1.98 -2.41 -0.40
CA ASP A 12 -2.23 -3.85 -0.41
C ASP A 12 -3.70 -4.24 -0.71
N LEU A 13 -4.29 -3.58 -1.69
CA LEU A 13 -5.56 -3.88 -2.34
C LEU A 13 -5.37 -4.29 -3.80
N TYR A 14 -4.26 -3.88 -4.41
CA TYR A 14 -3.95 -4.21 -5.80
C TYR A 14 -3.22 -5.55 -5.90
N ASN A 15 -3.66 -6.42 -6.81
CA ASN A 15 -2.99 -7.68 -7.09
C ASN A 15 -1.61 -7.45 -7.71
N LEU A 16 -0.61 -8.15 -7.18
CA LEU A 16 0.74 -8.21 -7.73
C LEU A 16 1.11 -9.69 -7.89
N LYS A 17 1.55 -10.06 -9.08
CA LYS A 17 2.00 -11.42 -9.37
C LYS A 17 3.11 -11.82 -8.39
N GLY A 18 2.96 -12.96 -7.73
CA GLY A 18 3.94 -13.47 -6.77
C GLY A 18 3.87 -12.86 -5.36
N ILE A 19 2.95 -11.93 -5.08
CA ILE A 19 2.74 -11.36 -3.75
C ILE A 19 1.26 -11.48 -3.36
N ARG A 20 0.96 -12.14 -2.23
CA ARG A 20 -0.41 -12.26 -1.72
C ARG A 20 -0.97 -10.88 -1.37
N THR A 21 -2.21 -10.65 -1.76
CA THR A 21 -2.98 -9.45 -1.37
C THR A 21 -3.69 -9.73 -0.05
N SER A 22 -3.47 -8.90 0.98
CA SER A 22 -4.09 -9.11 2.29
C SER A 22 -5.19 -8.11 2.63
N GLY A 23 -5.29 -6.97 1.93
CA GLY A 23 -6.23 -5.92 2.31
C GLY A 23 -6.02 -5.41 3.74
N GLY A 24 -4.79 -5.47 4.24
CA GLY A 24 -4.45 -5.10 5.62
C GLY A 24 -4.88 -6.10 6.69
N SER A 25 -5.32 -7.32 6.31
CA SER A 25 -5.85 -8.33 7.24
C SER A 25 -5.14 -9.68 7.13
N ARG A 26 -4.73 -10.26 8.27
CA ARG A 26 -4.09 -11.59 8.31
C ARG A 26 -5.03 -12.69 7.82
N SER A 27 -6.30 -12.65 8.23
CA SER A 27 -7.30 -13.63 7.80
C SER A 27 -7.56 -13.57 6.28
N CYS A 28 -7.64 -12.36 5.72
CA CYS A 28 -7.74 -12.20 4.26
C CYS A 28 -6.49 -12.73 3.55
N ARG A 29 -5.28 -12.51 4.09
CA ARG A 29 -4.04 -13.04 3.52
C ARG A 29 -4.01 -14.57 3.48
N GLU A 30 -4.59 -15.22 4.47
CA GLU A 30 -4.63 -16.69 4.57
C GLU A 30 -5.65 -17.30 3.61
N MET A 31 -6.77 -16.60 3.38
CA MET A 31 -7.83 -17.04 2.45
C MET A 31 -7.54 -16.74 0.98
N ILE A 32 -6.65 -15.78 0.68
CA ILE A 32 -6.39 -15.33 -0.70
C ILE A 32 -5.14 -16.02 -1.26
N ASP A 33 -5.33 -16.70 -2.40
CA ASP A 33 -4.24 -17.26 -3.18
C ASP A 33 -3.38 -16.21 -3.89
N LEU A 34 -2.20 -16.63 -4.33
CA LEU A 34 -1.33 -15.78 -5.14
C LEU A 34 -2.03 -15.44 -6.46
N ALA A 35 -2.14 -14.14 -6.76
CA ALA A 35 -2.65 -13.70 -8.05
C ALA A 35 -1.73 -14.18 -9.18
N ALA A 36 -2.29 -14.84 -10.19
CA ALA A 36 -1.56 -15.30 -11.38
C ALA A 36 -0.97 -14.12 -12.18
N GLU A 37 -1.63 -12.96 -12.11
CA GLU A 37 -1.24 -11.75 -12.81
C GLU A 37 -1.36 -10.51 -11.91
N SER A 38 -0.50 -9.52 -12.14
CA SER A 38 -0.64 -8.20 -11.53
C SER A 38 -1.87 -7.48 -12.08
N ALA A 39 -2.43 -6.53 -11.31
CA ALA A 39 -3.56 -5.72 -11.73
C ALA A 39 -3.28 -5.04 -13.09
N ARG A 40 -4.31 -4.95 -13.94
CA ARG A 40 -4.19 -4.45 -15.32
C ARG A 40 -3.60 -3.03 -15.38
N SER A 41 -3.96 -2.18 -14.41
CA SER A 41 -3.42 -0.83 -14.26
C SER A 41 -1.91 -0.78 -14.05
N LEU A 42 -1.29 -1.84 -13.53
CA LEU A 42 0.15 -1.90 -13.29
C LEU A 42 0.92 -2.32 -14.53
N ARG A 43 0.33 -3.25 -15.29
CA ARG A 43 0.93 -3.78 -16.52
C ARG A 43 1.07 -2.71 -17.61
N THR A 44 0.17 -1.72 -17.63
CA THR A 44 0.22 -0.62 -18.60
C THR A 44 1.32 0.40 -18.32
N LEU A 45 1.78 0.53 -17.06
CA LEU A 45 2.64 1.63 -16.64
C LEU A 45 4.15 1.39 -16.87
N ARG A 46 4.60 0.14 -17.09
CA ARG A 46 6.02 -0.22 -17.32
C ARG A 46 6.98 0.37 -16.25
N ILE A 47 6.66 0.18 -14.98
CA ILE A 47 7.37 0.72 -13.80
C ILE A 47 8.07 -0.41 -13.03
N GLU A 48 9.15 -0.10 -12.32
CA GLU A 48 9.80 -1.00 -11.37
C GLU A 48 9.07 -0.99 -10.02
N VAL A 49 8.77 -2.18 -9.49
CA VAL A 49 7.93 -2.34 -8.29
C VAL A 49 8.79 -2.66 -7.07
N ALA A 50 8.78 -1.79 -6.05
CA ALA A 50 9.48 -2.06 -4.78
C ALA A 50 8.71 -2.96 -3.81
N GLY A 51 7.39 -3.08 -3.98
CA GLY A 51 6.57 -3.99 -3.18
C GLY A 51 5.24 -3.39 -2.73
N LYS A 52 4.63 -4.06 -1.75
CA LYS A 52 3.35 -3.68 -1.15
C LYS A 52 3.53 -3.02 0.21
N ARG A 53 2.73 -2.01 0.51
CA ARG A 53 2.70 -1.32 1.80
C ARG A 53 1.45 -1.71 2.58
N ILE A 54 1.65 -2.00 3.87
CA ILE A 54 0.60 -2.32 4.83
C ILE A 54 -0.24 -1.07 5.03
N HIS A 55 -1.54 -1.24 5.16
CA HIS A 55 -2.50 -0.16 5.37
C HIS A 55 -3.61 -0.70 6.28
N SER A 56 -4.47 0.16 6.82
CA SER A 56 -5.55 -0.36 7.69
C SER A 56 -6.51 -1.23 6.90
N SER A 57 -7.13 -2.20 7.58
CA SER A 57 -8.03 -3.17 6.97
C SER A 57 -9.11 -2.49 6.12
N LEU A 58 -9.65 -3.22 5.14
CA LEU A 58 -10.76 -2.86 4.22
C LEU A 58 -11.96 -2.07 4.80
N THR A 59 -12.06 -1.95 6.12
CA THR A 59 -13.07 -1.21 6.88
C THR A 59 -12.43 -0.19 7.82
N ARG A 60 -12.80 1.09 7.64
CA ARG A 60 -12.47 2.20 8.56
C ARG A 60 -12.99 1.90 9.97
N GLY A 61 -12.17 2.09 11.00
CA GLY A 61 -12.58 1.99 12.41
C GLY A 61 -12.47 0.60 13.04
N VAL A 62 -11.84 -0.37 12.35
CA VAL A 62 -11.48 -1.66 12.96
C VAL A 62 -10.07 -1.57 13.52
N ILE A 63 -9.87 -2.08 14.74
CA ILE A 63 -8.56 -2.17 15.40
C ILE A 63 -7.57 -2.81 14.43
N HIS A 64 -6.43 -2.15 14.18
CA HIS A 64 -5.44 -2.61 13.23
C HIS A 64 -5.02 -4.06 13.57
N THR A 65 -5.32 -5.01 12.68
CA THR A 65 -4.96 -6.42 12.88
C THR A 65 -3.49 -6.72 12.53
N GLN A 66 -2.80 -5.71 12.01
CA GLN A 66 -1.36 -5.65 11.68
C GLN A 66 -0.78 -4.32 12.19
N HIS A 67 0.54 -4.25 12.37
CA HIS A 67 1.22 -3.05 12.86
C HIS A 67 0.91 -1.81 12.00
N THR A 68 0.39 -0.77 12.65
CA THR A 68 0.14 0.53 12.02
C THR A 68 1.49 1.18 11.68
N PRO A 69 1.64 1.79 10.49
CA PRO A 69 2.83 2.56 10.16
C PRO A 69 2.98 3.76 11.11
N PHE A 70 4.22 4.19 11.33
CA PHE A 70 4.51 5.42 12.08
C PHE A 70 4.41 6.63 11.15
N ASN A 71 3.85 7.74 11.63
CA ASN A 71 3.88 9.01 10.91
C ASN A 71 5.33 9.55 10.88
N PRO A 72 5.94 9.74 9.70
CA PRO A 72 7.32 10.21 9.60
C PRO A 72 7.48 11.70 9.94
N ARG A 73 6.37 12.43 10.13
CA ARG A 73 6.39 13.80 10.62
C ARG A 73 6.40 13.78 12.16
N ARG A 74 7.52 14.21 12.75
CA ARG A 74 7.73 14.47 14.19
C ARG A 74 7.94 13.20 15.04
N ASP A 75 7.69 13.28 16.35
CA ASP A 75 8.11 12.37 17.45
C ASP A 75 7.78 10.86 17.33
N ASN A 76 7.28 10.40 16.18
CA ASN A 76 6.81 9.03 15.92
C ASN A 76 5.60 8.60 16.76
N TYR A 77 4.92 9.52 17.46
CA TYR A 77 3.71 9.21 18.24
C TYR A 77 2.40 9.60 17.55
N GLN A 78 2.48 10.31 16.42
CA GLN A 78 1.29 10.74 15.68
C GLN A 78 0.73 9.63 14.80
N HIS A 79 -0.60 9.51 14.80
CA HIS A 79 -1.33 8.57 13.94
C HIS A 79 -1.32 9.07 12.48
N PRO A 80 -0.84 8.28 11.48
CA PRO A 80 -0.76 8.73 10.08
C PRO A 80 -2.10 8.78 9.32
N GLN A 81 -3.22 8.54 9.99
CA GLN A 81 -4.60 8.62 9.47
C GLN A 81 -4.96 7.53 8.42
N ASP A 82 -6.19 7.03 8.47
CA ASP A 82 -6.64 5.86 7.70
C ASP A 82 -7.22 6.24 6.33
N SER A 83 -7.21 5.36 5.31
CA SER A 83 -6.76 3.96 5.29
C SER A 83 -5.56 3.74 4.38
N SER A 84 -4.93 4.78 3.85
CA SER A 84 -3.72 4.71 3.02
C SER A 84 -2.45 5.05 3.80
N ALA A 85 -2.54 5.09 5.13
CA ALA A 85 -1.50 5.50 6.06
C ALA A 85 -0.08 4.96 5.75
N GLY A 86 0.04 3.71 5.29
CA GLY A 86 1.36 3.10 5.04
C GLY A 86 1.94 3.34 3.65
N THR A 87 1.11 3.73 2.68
CA THR A 87 1.62 4.25 1.40
C THR A 87 2.13 5.68 1.60
N ASP A 88 1.39 6.53 2.31
CA ASP A 88 1.79 7.91 2.63
C ASP A 88 3.02 7.98 3.53
N ALA A 89 3.01 7.26 4.66
CA ALA A 89 4.14 7.21 5.57
C ALA A 89 5.39 6.63 4.89
N GLY A 90 5.20 5.61 4.04
CA GLY A 90 6.29 5.01 3.26
C GLY A 90 6.90 6.00 2.27
N LEU A 91 6.06 6.73 1.54
CA LEU A 91 6.50 7.72 0.55
C LEU A 91 7.20 8.91 1.24
N ALA A 92 6.63 9.43 2.33
CA ALA A 92 7.22 10.55 3.07
C ALA A 92 8.53 10.19 3.79
N ALA A 93 8.74 8.92 4.14
CA ALA A 93 9.97 8.45 4.79
C ALA A 93 11.07 8.00 3.81
N SER A 94 10.74 7.73 2.54
CA SER A 94 11.65 7.07 1.59
C SER A 94 11.93 7.96 0.38
N GLU A 95 13.04 8.70 0.39
CA GLU A 95 13.42 9.59 -0.73
C GLU A 95 13.63 8.87 -2.07
N TRP A 96 13.93 7.56 -2.01
CA TRP A 96 14.10 6.69 -3.18
C TRP A 96 12.76 6.20 -3.79
N LEU A 97 11.64 6.39 -3.09
CA LEU A 97 10.31 6.10 -3.63
C LEU A 97 9.81 7.29 -4.44
N GLY A 98 9.52 7.05 -5.72
CA GLY A 98 9.00 8.10 -6.60
C GLY A 98 7.51 8.34 -6.40
N PHE A 99 6.73 7.28 -6.16
CA PHE A 99 5.27 7.33 -6.12
C PHE A 99 4.67 6.22 -5.23
N SER A 100 3.39 6.40 -4.85
CA SER A 100 2.53 5.38 -4.24
C SER A 100 1.16 5.34 -4.94
N THR A 101 0.47 4.19 -4.89
CA THR A 101 -0.94 4.08 -5.31
C THR A 101 -1.85 3.90 -4.11
N GLU A 102 -2.96 4.60 -4.09
CA GLU A 102 -3.87 4.64 -2.94
C GLU A 102 -5.33 4.44 -3.35
N SER A 103 -6.21 4.28 -2.38
CA SER A 103 -7.65 4.14 -2.63
C SER A 103 -8.45 5.09 -1.76
N ASP A 104 -9.43 5.77 -2.34
CA ASP A 104 -10.36 6.65 -1.65
C ASP A 104 -11.79 6.10 -1.68
N THR A 105 -12.39 5.95 -0.50
CA THR A 105 -13.83 5.66 -0.36
C THR A 105 -14.59 6.80 0.35
N LYS A 106 -13.94 7.50 1.30
CA LYS A 106 -14.52 8.61 2.10
C LYS A 106 -13.40 9.48 2.71
N ALA A 107 -12.54 10.06 1.86
CA ALA A 107 -11.34 10.80 2.23
C ALA A 107 -10.28 9.94 2.92
N SER A 108 -9.84 8.88 2.23
CA SER A 108 -8.72 8.03 2.67
C SER A 108 -7.41 8.24 1.89
N ILE A 109 -7.32 9.36 1.17
CA ILE A 109 -6.14 9.94 0.50
C ILE A 109 -6.08 11.41 0.94
#